data_AF-G2RH46-F1
#
_entry.id   AF-G2RH46-F1
#
_cell.length_a   1.000
_cell.length_b   1.000
_cell.length_c   1.000
_cell.angle_alpha   90.00
_cell.angle_beta   90.00
_cell.angle_gamma   90.00
#
_symmetry.space_group_name_H-M   'P 1'
#
loop_
_entity.id
_entity.type
_entity.pdbx_description
1 polymer ?
#
loop_
_entity_poly.entity_id
_entity_poly.type
_entity_poly.pdbx_seq_one_letter_code
_entity_poly.pdbx_strand_id
1 'polypeptide(L)'
;MIIRQATEADLETMTMVLVGASPLDPPYPYRCPDGPDRHLFPDKLAALCRQKCAEYLESSTVVVCEMPTDAYGSATQIVASSAWALPSAAQPIRPRRASTVGP
;
A
#
# COMPACT_ATOMS: atom_id res chain seq x y z
N MET A 1 12.16 2.86 18.45
CA MET A 1 11.10 2.88 17.43
C MET A 1 10.98 4.31 16.92
N ILE A 2 11.07 4.50 15.60
CA ILE A 2 10.91 5.81 14.95
C ILE A 2 9.72 5.70 14.00
N ILE A 3 8.81 6.68 14.06
CA ILE A 3 7.69 6.79 13.11
C ILE A 3 7.93 8.04 12.27
N ARG A 4 7.93 7.88 10.95
CA ARG A 4 8.08 9.00 10.01
C ARG A 4 7.22 8.82 8.78
N GLN A 5 7.03 9.91 8.04
CA GLN A 5 6.41 9.85 6.73
C GLN A 5 7.30 9.05 5.77
N ALA A 6 6.67 8.21 4.96
CA ALA A 6 7.34 7.43 3.93
C ALA A 6 7.70 8.33 2.74
N THR A 7 8.73 7.93 2.01
CA THR A 7 9.23 8.59 0.80
C THR A 7 9.38 7.56 -0.32
N GLU A 8 9.63 8.02 -1.55
CA GLU A 8 9.89 7.13 -2.68
C GLU A 8 11.09 6.20 -2.45
N ALA A 9 12.09 6.63 -1.67
CA ALA A 9 13.24 5.80 -1.32
C ALA A 9 12.86 4.57 -0.48
N ASP A 10 11.70 4.60 0.18
CA ASP A 10 11.22 3.52 1.04
C ASP A 10 10.47 2.42 0.26
N LEU A 11 10.21 2.63 -1.04
CA LEU A 11 9.37 1.76 -1.86
C LEU A 11 9.79 0.28 -1.80
N GLU A 12 11.09 0.01 -1.94
CA GLU A 12 11.61 -1.35 -1.92
C GLU A 12 11.38 -2.03 -0.56
N THR A 13 11.73 -1.34 0.52
CA THR A 13 11.60 -1.87 1.87
C THR A 13 10.13 -2.05 2.26
N MET A 14 9.26 -1.10 1.90
CA MET A 14 7.81 -1.24 2.07
C MET A 14 7.26 -2.44 1.30
N THR A 15 7.75 -2.68 0.08
CA THR A 15 7.37 -3.83 -0.74
C THR A 15 7.73 -5.13 -0.01
N MET A 16 8.95 -5.25 0.49
CA MET A 16 9.38 -6.44 1.23
C MET A 16 8.53 -6.69 2.48
N VAL A 17 8.23 -5.64 3.24
CA VAL A 17 7.36 -5.72 4.42
C VAL A 17 5.96 -6.22 4.03
N LEU A 18 5.37 -5.66 2.96
CA LEU A 18 4.05 -6.07 2.50
C LEU A 18 4.05 -7.52 2.00
N VAL A 19 5.05 -7.93 1.22
CA VAL A 19 5.24 -9.33 0.79
C VAL A 19 5.34 -10.27 1.99
N GLY A 20 6.13 -9.91 3.01
CA GLY A 20 6.29 -10.74 4.22
C GLY A 20 5.01 -10.87 5.05
N ALA A 21 4.16 -9.83 5.07
CA ALA A 21 2.89 -9.85 5.79
C ALA A 21 1.77 -10.59 5.02
N SER A 22 1.82 -10.56 3.68
CA SER A 22 0.76 -11.06 2.79
C SER A 22 0.33 -12.53 2.99
N PRO A 23 1.23 -13.49 3.31
CA PRO A 23 0.83 -14.87 3.57
C PRO A 23 -0.16 -15.03 4.72
N LEU A 24 -0.10 -14.14 5.71
CA LEU A 24 -0.90 -14.16 6.94
C LEU A 24 -2.23 -13.40 6.81
N ASP A 25 -2.42 -12.63 5.73
CA ASP A 25 -3.61 -11.79 5.52
C ASP A 25 -4.75 -12.60 4.85
N PRO A 26 -5.88 -12.88 5.54
CA PRO A 26 -6.94 -13.75 5.01
C PRO A 26 -7.63 -13.26 3.72
N PRO A 27 -7.82 -11.95 3.52
CA PRO A 27 -8.21 -11.37 2.22
C PRO A 27 -7.20 -11.55 1.09
N TYR A 28 -5.90 -11.65 1.40
CA TYR A 28 -4.84 -11.55 0.39
C TYR A 28 -4.87 -12.63 -0.70
N PRO A 29 -5.18 -13.92 -0.41
CA PRO A 29 -5.38 -14.94 -1.45
C PRO A 29 -6.41 -14.56 -2.53
N TYR A 30 -7.39 -13.72 -2.21
CA TYR A 30 -8.46 -13.33 -3.12
C TYR A 30 -8.18 -12.03 -3.88
N ARG A 31 -7.12 -11.29 -3.50
CA ARG A 31 -6.70 -10.05 -4.19
C ARG A 31 -5.78 -10.31 -5.37
N CYS A 32 -5.28 -11.54 -5.50
CA CYS A 32 -4.48 -11.96 -6.63
C CYS A 32 -5.40 -12.60 -7.69
N PRO A 33 -5.36 -12.16 -8.95
CA PRO A 33 -6.25 -12.67 -9.99
C PRO A 33 -6.03 -14.16 -10.32
N ASP A 34 -4.87 -14.72 -9.93
CA ASP A 34 -4.47 -16.09 -10.25
C ASP A 34 -4.94 -17.15 -9.20
N GLY A 35 -5.74 -16.76 -8.21
CA GLY A 35 -6.36 -17.69 -7.26
C GLY A 35 -5.43 -18.23 -6.15
N PRO A 36 -5.82 -19.33 -5.46
CA PRO A 36 -5.18 -19.80 -4.23
C PRO A 36 -3.75 -20.35 -4.40
N ASP A 37 -3.27 -20.56 -5.64
CA ASP A 37 -1.95 -21.12 -5.95
C ASP A 37 -0.78 -20.11 -5.84
N ARG A 38 -0.96 -19.04 -5.04
CA ARG A 38 -0.02 -17.92 -4.83
C ARG A 38 1.42 -18.32 -4.47
N HIS A 39 1.60 -19.48 -3.83
CA HIS A 39 2.92 -20.02 -3.48
C HIS A 39 3.76 -20.37 -4.71
N LEU A 40 3.11 -20.53 -5.87
CA LEU A 40 3.74 -20.90 -7.13
C LEU A 40 4.26 -19.69 -7.92
N PHE A 41 3.92 -18.44 -7.53
CA PHE A 41 4.32 -17.23 -8.26
C PHE A 41 4.81 -16.09 -7.35
N PRO A 42 5.93 -16.28 -6.62
CA PRO A 42 6.49 -15.27 -5.71
C PRO A 42 6.82 -13.93 -6.39
N ASP A 43 7.25 -13.96 -7.66
CA ASP A 43 7.62 -12.74 -8.40
C ASP A 43 6.39 -11.88 -8.74
N LYS A 44 5.27 -12.52 -9.10
CA LYS A 44 4.01 -11.82 -9.36
C LYS A 44 3.48 -11.16 -8.10
N LEU A 45 3.57 -11.86 -6.97
CA LEU A 45 3.23 -11.32 -5.65
C LEU A 45 4.04 -10.07 -5.33
N ALA A 46 5.36 -10.14 -5.49
CA ALA A 46 6.25 -9.01 -5.25
C ALA A 46 5.92 -7.82 -6.16
N ALA A 47 5.64 -8.07 -7.45
CA ALA A 47 5.23 -7.03 -8.39
C ALA A 47 3.93 -6.33 -7.99
N LEU A 48 2.91 -7.08 -7.55
CA LEU A 48 1.64 -6.53 -7.06
C LEU A 48 1.83 -5.71 -5.79
N CYS A 49 2.61 -6.22 -4.82
CA CYS A 49 2.95 -5.48 -3.62
C CYS A 49 3.66 -4.16 -3.96
N ARG A 50 4.65 -4.21 -4.88
CA ARG A 50 5.38 -3.01 -5.32
C ARG A 50 4.45 -1.99 -5.96
N GLN A 51 3.59 -2.44 -6.87
CA GLN A 51 2.60 -1.58 -7.52
C GLN A 51 1.71 -0.89 -6.47
N LYS A 52 1.21 -1.64 -5.48
CA LYS A 52 0.36 -1.07 -4.42
C LYS A 52 1.10 -0.09 -3.53
N CYS A 53 2.34 -0.38 -3.16
CA CYS A 53 3.16 0.56 -2.40
C CYS A 53 3.40 1.86 -3.17
N ALA A 54 3.64 1.78 -4.48
CA ALA A 54 3.78 2.96 -5.33
C ALA A 54 2.49 3.79 -5.39
N GLU A 55 1.33 3.14 -5.59
CA GLU A 55 0.01 3.81 -5.57
C GLU A 55 -0.25 4.52 -4.23
N TYR A 56 0.14 3.92 -3.09
CA TYR A 56 0.02 4.56 -1.79
C TYR A 56 0.93 5.78 -1.64
N LEU A 57 2.18 5.70 -2.08
CA LEU A 57 3.11 6.83 -2.03
C LEU A 57 2.65 8.01 -2.90
N GLU A 58 1.95 7.73 -4.00
CA GLU A 58 1.40 8.77 -4.90
C GLU A 58 0.13 9.45 -4.33
N SER A 59 -0.76 8.68 -3.72
CA SER A 59 -2.16 9.11 -3.47
C SER A 59 -2.58 9.15 -2.00
N SER A 60 -1.76 8.63 -1.09
CA SER A 60 -2.12 8.44 0.32
C SER A 60 -1.12 9.13 1.24
N THR A 61 -1.54 9.38 2.48
CA THR A 61 -0.57 9.64 3.56
C THR A 61 -0.03 8.30 4.01
N VAL A 62 1.28 8.11 3.89
CA VAL A 62 1.96 6.87 4.28
C VAL A 62 2.95 7.15 5.39
N VAL A 63 2.91 6.36 6.45
CA VAL A 63 3.93 6.36 7.51
C VAL A 63 4.61 5.00 7.60
N VAL A 64 5.89 5.02 7.93
CA VAL A 64 6.70 3.83 8.19
C VAL A 64 7.13 3.80 9.65
N CYS A 65 7.20 2.59 10.20
CA CYS A 65 7.74 2.32 11.52
C CYS A 65 9.11 1.67 11.36
N GLU A 66 10.12 2.29 11.94
CA GLU A 66 11.48 1.81 11.96
C GLU A 66 11.88 1.28 13.34
N MET A 67 12.60 0.16 13.33
CA MET A 67 13.17 -0.44 14.52
C MET A 67 14.70 -0.52 14.39
N PRO A 68 15.45 -0.32 15.48
CA PRO A 68 16.88 -0.57 15.51
C PRO A 68 17.19 -2.03 15.14
N THR A 69 18.19 -2.24 14.29
CA THR A 69 18.68 -3.57 13.93
C THR A 69 19.89 -4.01 14.77
N ASP A 70 20.47 -3.08 15.53
CA ASP A 70 21.60 -3.32 16.42
C ASP A 70 21.32 -2.77 17.83
N ALA A 71 22.11 -3.24 18.81
CA ALA A 71 21.97 -2.85 20.21
C ALA A 71 22.37 -1.39 20.49
N TYR A 72 23.04 -0.74 19.54
CA TYR A 72 23.59 0.61 19.66
C TYR A 72 22.72 1.67 18.97
N GLY A 73 21.66 1.26 18.26
CA GLY A 73 20.76 2.12 17.51
C GLY A 73 21.36 2.76 16.26
N SER A 74 22.49 2.26 15.75
CA SER A 74 23.22 2.91 14.65
C SER A 74 22.62 2.65 13.27
N ALA A 75 21.92 1.52 13.12
CA ALA A 75 21.15 1.17 11.95
C ALA A 75 19.68 0.92 12.31
N THR A 76 18.78 1.34 11.42
CA THR A 76 17.35 1.10 11.51
C THR A 76 16.84 0.37 10.28
N GLN A 77 15.75 -0.39 10.46
CA GLN A 77 15.02 -1.05 9.39
C GLN A 77 13.54 -0.76 9.53
N ILE A 78 12.87 -0.52 8.39
CA ILE A 78 11.41 -0.42 8.34
C ILE A 78 10.81 -1.82 8.57
N VAL A 79 9.94 -1.93 9.57
CA VAL A 79 9.29 -3.19 9.96
C VAL A 79 7.77 -3.18 9.70
N ALA A 80 7.18 -2.00 9.51
CA ALA A 80 5.77 -1.84 9.23
C ALA A 80 5.51 -0.55 8.44
N SER A 81 4.41 -0.52 7.70
CA SER A 81 3.89 0.71 7.08
C SER A 81 2.38 0.77 7.24
N SER A 82 1.83 1.98 7.22
CA SER A 82 0.39 2.22 7.19
C SER A 82 0.09 3.33 6.20
N ALA A 83 -0.98 3.14 5.43
CA ALA A 83 -1.44 4.08 4.41
C ALA A 83 -2.88 4.50 4.70
N TRP A 84 -3.13 5.81 4.65
CA TRP A 84 -4.46 6.38 4.75
C TRP A 84 -4.77 7.16 3.50
N ALA A 85 -5.86 6.79 2.83
CA ALA A 85 -6.36 7.56 1.70
C ALA A 85 -6.64 8.98 2.17
N LEU A 86 -6.11 9.96 1.43
CA LEU A 86 -6.53 11.33 1.62
C LEU A 86 -8.02 11.39 1.26
N PRO A 87 -8.88 12.00 2.10
CA PRO A 87 -10.27 12.22 1.69
C PRO A 87 -10.22 12.99 0.37
N SER A 88 -10.83 12.44 -0.68
CA SER A 88 -10.88 13.10 -1.98
C SER A 88 -11.39 14.51 -1.75
N ALA A 89 -10.54 15.52 -1.94
CA ALA A 89 -10.98 16.91 -1.90
C ALA A 89 -12.21 17.01 -2.80
N ALA A 90 -13.35 17.34 -2.20
CA ALA A 90 -14.69 17.20 -2.73
C ALA A 90 -14.71 17.24 -4.26
N GLN A 91 -14.92 16.09 -4.91
CA GLN A 91 -15.34 16.12 -6.30
C GLN A 91 -16.61 16.97 -6.33
N PRO A 92 -16.65 18.10 -7.06
CA PRO A 92 -17.86 18.87 -7.16
C PRO A 92 -18.94 17.92 -7.66
N ILE A 93 -20.00 17.76 -6.85
CA ILE A 93 -21.18 16.97 -7.17
C ILE A 93 -21.61 17.45 -8.56
N ARG A 94 -21.35 16.66 -9.61
CA ARG A 94 -21.81 17.01 -10.95
C ARG A 94 -23.33 17.09 -10.86
N PRO A 95 -23.96 18.25 -11.12
CA PRO A 95 -25.41 18.31 -11.14
C PRO A 95 -25.87 17.34 -12.23
N ARG A 96 -26.64 16.34 -11.81
CA ARG A 96 -27.32 15.40 -12.68
C ARG A 96 -28.06 16.22 -13.73
N ARG A 97 -27.62 16.15 -15.00
CA ARG A 97 -28.35 16.75 -16.13
C ARG A 97 -29.78 16.24 -16.04
N ALA A 98 -30.71 17.15 -15.78
CA ALA A 98 -32.12 16.86 -15.90
C ALA A 98 -32.35 16.46 -17.37
N SER A 99 -32.70 15.19 -17.61
CA SER A 99 -33.23 14.77 -18.89
C SER A 99 -34.53 15.55 -19.10
N THR A 100 -34.48 16.60 -19.90
CA THR A 100 -35.66 17.16 -20.55
C THR A 100 -36.13 16.15 -21.58
N VAL A 101 -36.99 15.22 -21.14
CA VAL A 101 -37.92 14.57 -22.05
C VAL A 101 -38.96 15.63 -22.38
N GLY A 102 -38.87 16.18 -23.59
CA GLY A 102 -39.83 17.13 -24.13
C GLY A 102 -41.21 16.48 -24.39
N PRO A 103 -42.23 17.32 -24.65
CA PRO A 103 -43.63 16.92 -24.77
C PRO A 103 -43.92 15.98 -25.95
#